data_AF-A0A8T1TN51-F1
#
_entry.id   AF-A0A8T1TN51-F1
#
_cell.length_a   1.000
_cell.length_b   1.000
_cell.length_c   1.000
_cell.angle_alpha   90.00
_cell.angle_beta   90.00
_cell.angle_gamma   90.00
#
_symmetry.space_group_name_H-M   'P 1'
#
loop_
_entity.id
_entity.type
_entity.pdbx_description
1 polymer ?
#
loop_
_entity_poly.entity_id
_entity_poly.type
_entity_poly.pdbx_seq_one_letter_code
_entity_poly.pdbx_strand_id
1 'polypeptide(L)'
;MGRGPALSDEETGRIKGLCEGGFSLREIERRVTRSHGAISRVLFGEEKPRKKPGPAAEMTERETRLLLRTVTKGDHSARQLKNELSLSASVRTIQRVLAGVDWLIYTKMDNTLPLLAEDKKAW
;
A
#
# COMPACT_ATOMS: atom_id res chain seq x y z
N MET A 1 7.15 23.08 13.00
CA MET A 1 8.12 22.81 11.91
C MET A 1 8.27 21.31 11.72
N GLY A 2 8.17 20.81 10.49
CA GLY A 2 8.33 19.39 10.18
C GLY A 2 9.73 18.90 10.52
N ARG A 3 9.88 17.59 10.74
CA ARG A 3 11.22 16.99 10.88
C ARG A 3 11.96 17.17 9.56
N GLY A 4 13.25 17.52 9.64
CA GLY A 4 14.14 17.55 8.48
C GLY A 4 14.32 16.16 7.84
N PRO A 5 15.07 16.08 6.72
CA PRO A 5 15.32 14.82 6.03
C PRO A 5 15.90 13.77 6.96
N ALA A 6 15.63 12.50 6.65
CA ALA A 6 16.19 11.37 7.39
C ALA A 6 17.73 11.42 7.32
N LEU A 7 18.38 10.96 8.39
CA LEU A 7 19.83 10.79 8.40
C LEU A 7 20.21 9.66 7.45
N SER A 8 21.23 9.90 6.63
CA SER A 8 21.85 8.87 5.81
C SER A 8 22.59 7.87 6.70
N ASP A 9 22.73 6.63 6.24
CA ASP A 9 23.49 5.58 6.94
C ASP A 9 24.93 6.05 7.21
N GLU A 10 25.55 6.74 6.26
CA GLU A 10 26.89 7.34 6.41
C GLU A 10 26.95 8.37 7.55
N GLU A 11 25.93 9.23 7.65
CA GLU A 11 25.84 10.24 8.72
C GLU A 11 25.68 9.56 10.08
N THR A 12 24.88 8.50 10.16
CA THR A 12 24.72 7.74 11.40
C THR A 12 26.02 7.05 11.82
N GLY A 13 26.77 6.46 10.87
CA GLY A 13 28.09 5.88 11.13
C GLY A 13 29.09 6.93 11.62
N ARG A 14 29.10 8.10 10.99
CA ARG A 14 29.97 9.22 11.41
C ARG A 14 29.68 9.70 12.83
N ILE A 15 28.40 9.81 13.20
CA ILE A 15 27.97 10.18 14.55
C ILE A 15 28.45 9.14 15.58
N LYS A 16 28.26 7.84 15.29
CA LYS A 16 28.72 6.75 16.16
C LYS A 16 30.23 6.77 16.35
N GLY A 17 30.99 6.85 15.26
CA GLY A 17 32.46 6.90 15.31
C GLY A 17 33.01 8.12 16.05
N LEU A 18 32.38 9.30 15.91
CA LEU A 18 32.76 10.48 16.69
C LEU A 18 32.45 10.33 18.18
N CYS A 19 31.34 9.66 18.53
CA CYS A 19 31.02 9.39 19.93
C CYS A 19 32.00 8.39 20.55
N GLU A 20 32.37 7.33 19.82
CA GLU A 20 33.39 6.36 20.24
C GLU A 20 34.77 7.00 20.37
N GLY A 21 35.08 7.99 19.54
CA GLY A 21 36.29 8.82 19.65
C GLY A 21 36.30 9.81 20.82
N GLY A 22 35.27 9.81 21.69
CA GLY A 22 35.21 10.63 22.89
C GLY A 22 34.79 12.10 22.66
N PHE A 23 34.29 12.45 21.47
CA PHE A 23 33.83 13.82 21.21
C PHE A 23 32.52 14.12 21.93
N SER A 24 32.40 15.34 22.47
CA SER A 24 31.16 15.80 23.10
C SER A 24 30.03 15.96 22.07
N LEU A 25 28.77 15.77 22.50
CA LEU A 25 27.59 15.92 21.63
C LEU A 25 27.55 17.27 20.89
N ARG A 26 27.95 18.36 21.57
CA ARG A 26 28.03 19.71 20.97
C ARG A 26 29.08 19.80 19.88
N GLU A 27 30.18 19.06 19.99
CA GLU A 27 31.21 19.05 18.97
C GLU A 27 30.81 18.20 17.77
N ILE A 28 30.08 17.10 18.02
CA ILE A 28 29.45 16.28 16.99
C ILE A 28 28.42 17.11 16.20
N GLU A 29 27.60 17.92 16.86
CA GLU A 29 26.68 18.86 16.19
C GLU A 29 27.39 19.79 15.24
N ARG A 30 28.50 20.40 15.66
CA ARG A 30 29.28 21.32 14.82
C ARG A 30 29.87 20.62 13.60
N ARG A 31 30.34 19.38 13.75
CA ARG A 31 30.98 18.62 12.66
C ARG A 31 29.99 18.00 11.69
N VAL A 32 28.85 17.51 12.19
CA VAL A 32 27.84 16.81 11.40
C VAL A 32 26.75 17.77 10.92
N THR A 33 26.66 18.98 11.47
CA THR A 33 25.65 20.02 11.15
C THR A 33 24.21 19.53 11.31
N ARG A 34 23.99 18.60 12.25
CA ARG A 34 22.69 18.04 12.58
C ARG A 34 22.27 18.47 13.99
N SER A 35 20.96 18.50 14.23
CA SER A 35 20.41 18.95 15.50
C SER A 35 20.74 17.97 16.65
N HIS A 36 20.83 18.49 17.87
CA HIS A 36 21.00 17.71 19.10
C HIS A 36 20.08 16.48 19.15
N GLY A 37 18.79 16.69 18.88
CA GLY A 37 17.79 15.63 18.93
C GLY A 37 17.92 14.59 17.81
N ALA A 38 18.60 14.90 16.70
CA ALA A 38 18.92 13.92 15.67
C ALA A 38 20.09 13.03 16.11
N ILE A 39 21.15 13.63 16.67
CA ILE A 39 22.33 12.93 17.20
C ILE A 39 21.94 12.05 18.39
N SER A 40 21.19 12.61 19.34
CA SER A 40 20.69 11.87 20.51
C SER A 40 19.83 10.67 20.09
N ARG A 41 19.06 10.78 19.01
CA ARG A 41 18.30 9.63 18.44
C ARG A 41 19.18 8.57 17.79
N VAL A 42 20.36 8.89 17.29
CA VAL A 42 21.28 7.88 16.73
C VAL A 42 22.01 7.12 17.84
N LEU A 43 22.41 7.83 18.89
CA LEU A 43 23.21 7.28 19.98
C LEU A 43 22.36 6.55 21.02
N PHE A 44 21.21 7.12 21.37
CA PHE A 44 20.34 6.65 22.45
C PHE A 44 18.94 6.30 21.98
N GLY A 45 18.61 6.55 20.71
CA GLY A 45 17.30 6.21 20.20
C GLY A 45 17.18 4.71 20.05
N GLU A 46 16.15 4.13 20.66
CA GLU A 46 15.74 2.76 20.40
C GLU A 46 15.36 2.59 18.92
N GLU A 47 15.57 1.38 18.39
CA GLU A 47 15.09 1.05 17.05
C GLU A 47 13.63 1.43 16.92
N LYS A 48 13.31 2.24 15.91
CA LYS A 48 11.93 2.68 15.72
C LYS A 48 11.06 1.44 15.52
N PRO A 49 9.92 1.33 16.23
CA PRO A 49 8.97 0.28 15.93
C PRO A 49 8.59 0.37 14.46
N ARG A 50 8.42 -0.80 13.82
CA ARG A 50 8.02 -0.92 12.41
C ARG A 50 6.89 0.07 12.13
N LYS A 51 6.94 0.71 10.95
CA LYS A 51 5.89 1.65 10.51
C LYS A 51 4.54 1.04 10.86
N LYS A 52 3.71 1.80 11.58
CA LYS A 52 2.37 1.33 11.94
C LYS A 52 1.69 0.87 10.65
N PRO A 53 1.15 -0.35 10.59
CA PRO A 53 0.39 -0.77 9.43
C PRO A 53 -0.69 0.27 9.15
N GLY A 54 -1.00 0.44 7.87
CA GLY A 54 -2.10 1.33 7.46
C GLY A 54 -3.43 0.90 8.10
N PRO A 55 -4.51 1.67 7.87
CA PRO A 55 -5.84 1.28 8.31
C PRO A 55 -6.17 -0.16 7.93
N ALA A 56 -6.92 -0.85 8.81
CA ALA A 56 -7.36 -2.21 8.53
C ALA A 56 -8.05 -2.27 7.17
N ALA A 57 -7.81 -3.36 6.43
CA ALA A 57 -8.46 -3.55 5.15
C ALA A 57 -9.99 -3.58 5.34
N GLU A 58 -10.72 -2.92 4.45
CA GLU A 58 -12.20 -2.91 4.46
C GLU A 58 -12.81 -4.31 4.31
N MET A 59 -12.05 -5.24 3.72
CA MET A 59 -12.49 -6.60 3.44
C MET A 59 -11.66 -7.59 4.25
N THR A 60 -12.34 -8.52 4.91
CA THR A 60 -11.72 -9.59 5.68
C THR A 60 -11.08 -10.64 4.77
N GLU A 61 -10.13 -11.39 5.31
CA GLU A 61 -9.49 -12.51 4.58
C GLU A 61 -10.48 -13.64 4.22
N ARG A 62 -11.60 -13.75 4.93
CA ARG A 62 -12.64 -14.72 4.58
C ARG A 62 -13.42 -14.27 3.35
N GLU A 63 -13.78 -12.99 3.31
CA GLU A 63 -14.49 -12.40 2.18
C GLU A 63 -13.62 -12.38 0.92
N THR A 64 -12.33 -12.08 1.03
CA THR A 64 -11.39 -12.17 -0.11
C THR A 64 -11.36 -13.58 -0.69
N ARG A 65 -11.22 -14.61 0.15
CA ARG A 65 -11.20 -16.00 -0.30
C ARG A 65 -12.51 -16.44 -0.91
N LEU A 66 -13.64 -16.03 -0.33
CA LEU A 66 -14.96 -16.34 -0.87
C LEU A 66 -15.15 -15.71 -2.25
N LEU A 67 -14.77 -14.45 -2.40
CA LEU A 67 -14.80 -13.70 -3.65
C LEU A 67 -13.92 -14.34 -4.73
N LEU A 68 -12.70 -14.76 -4.39
CA LEU A 68 -11.84 -15.47 -5.35
C LEU A 68 -12.46 -16.80 -5.78
N ARG A 69 -13.06 -17.54 -4.84
CA ARG A 69 -13.72 -18.81 -5.12
C ARG A 69 -14.96 -18.67 -6.01
N THR A 70 -15.73 -17.59 -5.87
CA THR A 70 -16.87 -17.37 -6.77
C THR A 70 -16.42 -16.94 -8.16
N VAL A 71 -15.40 -16.09 -8.26
CA VAL A 71 -14.82 -15.71 -9.56
C VAL A 71 -14.26 -16.92 -10.30
N THR A 72 -13.64 -17.89 -9.62
CA THR A 72 -13.18 -19.11 -10.29
C THR A 72 -14.30 -19.99 -10.85
N LYS A 73 -15.55 -19.82 -10.39
CA LYS A 73 -16.67 -20.66 -10.84
C LYS A 73 -17.28 -20.19 -12.15
N GLY A 74 -17.13 -18.92 -12.52
CA GLY A 74 -17.75 -18.38 -13.71
C GLY A 74 -17.50 -16.89 -13.93
N ASP A 75 -18.01 -16.39 -15.04
CA ASP A 75 -17.84 -15.00 -15.45
C ASP A 75 -18.81 -14.09 -14.71
N HIS A 76 -18.28 -13.33 -13.75
CA HIS A 76 -19.06 -12.39 -12.96
C HIS A 76 -18.46 -10.99 -13.02
N SER A 77 -19.31 -9.97 -13.17
CA SER A 77 -18.89 -8.59 -12.98
C SER A 77 -18.66 -8.31 -11.50
N ALA A 78 -17.77 -7.36 -11.20
CA ALA A 78 -17.55 -6.90 -9.82
C ALA A 78 -18.83 -6.43 -9.11
N ARG A 79 -19.82 -5.92 -9.87
CA ARG A 79 -21.12 -5.50 -9.34
C ARG A 79 -22.01 -6.70 -9.01
N GLN A 80 -22.03 -7.73 -9.87
CA GLN A 80 -22.74 -8.97 -9.58
C GLN A 80 -22.16 -9.67 -8.35
N LEU A 81 -20.83 -9.77 -8.25
CA LEU A 81 -20.15 -10.36 -7.09
C LEU A 81 -20.50 -9.64 -5.79
N LYS A 82 -20.54 -8.30 -5.80
CA LYS A 82 -20.95 -7.52 -4.62
C LYS A 82 -22.35 -7.91 -4.14
N ASN A 83 -23.29 -8.00 -5.07
CA ASN A 83 -24.69 -8.27 -4.77
C ASN A 83 -24.90 -9.73 -4.33
N GLU A 84 -24.31 -10.69 -5.05
CA GLU A 84 -24.42 -12.12 -4.78
C GLU A 84 -23.82 -12.48 -3.42
N LEU A 85 -22.65 -11.93 -3.10
CA LEU A 85 -21.95 -12.16 -1.83
C LEU A 85 -22.38 -11.20 -0.72
N SER A 86 -23.29 -10.27 -1.00
CA SER A 86 -23.76 -9.23 -0.06
C SER A 86 -22.62 -8.51 0.66
N LEU A 87 -21.55 -8.20 -0.06
CA LEU A 87 -20.35 -7.57 0.51
C LEU A 87 -20.62 -6.10 0.85
N SER A 88 -20.20 -5.69 2.04
CA SER A 88 -20.26 -4.29 2.49
C SER A 88 -19.30 -3.39 1.71
N ALA A 89 -18.21 -3.96 1.19
CA ALA A 89 -17.16 -3.26 0.46
C ALA A 89 -17.68 -2.55 -0.81
N SER A 90 -16.96 -1.51 -1.23
CA SER A 90 -17.26 -0.84 -2.49
C SER A 90 -16.91 -1.73 -3.70
N VAL A 91 -17.56 -1.49 -4.85
CA VAL A 91 -17.21 -2.17 -6.12
C VAL A 91 -15.75 -1.91 -6.48
N ARG A 92 -15.24 -0.70 -6.19
CA ARG A 92 -13.84 -0.33 -6.42
C ARG A 92 -12.89 -1.15 -5.56
N THR A 93 -13.25 -1.43 -4.31
CA THR A 93 -12.48 -2.27 -3.38
C THR A 93 -12.38 -3.70 -3.91
N ILE A 94 -13.50 -4.26 -4.40
CA ILE A 94 -13.56 -5.59 -5.04
C ILE A 94 -12.66 -5.65 -6.28
N GLN A 95 -12.77 -4.66 -7.18
CA GLN A 95 -11.92 -4.58 -8.38
C GLN A 95 -10.43 -4.51 -8.03
N ARG A 96 -10.05 -3.73 -7.01
CA ARG A 96 -8.65 -3.63 -6.59
C ARG A 96 -8.12 -4.97 -6.07
N VAL A 97 -8.97 -5.73 -5.35
CA VAL A 97 -8.59 -7.07 -4.87
C VAL A 97 -8.39 -8.01 -6.04
N LEU A 98 -9.31 -8.01 -7.01
CA LEU A 98 -9.20 -8.85 -8.21
C LEU A 98 -8.00 -8.46 -9.09
N ALA A 99 -7.69 -7.17 -9.20
CA ALA A 99 -6.53 -6.68 -9.96
C ALA A 99 -5.18 -7.07 -9.33
N GLY A 100 -5.16 -7.44 -8.05
CA GLY A 100 -3.96 -7.95 -7.38
C GLY A 100 -3.71 -9.45 -7.58
N VAL A 101 -4.54 -10.13 -8.38
CA VAL A 101 -4.47 -11.57 -8.60
C VAL A 101 -3.83 -11.84 -9.96
N ASP A 102 -2.67 -12.48 -9.96
CA ASP A 102 -1.83 -12.63 -11.15
C ASP A 102 -2.47 -13.43 -12.30
N TRP A 103 -3.40 -14.34 -11.96
CA TRP A 103 -4.04 -15.23 -12.93
C TRP A 103 -5.39 -14.71 -13.45
N LEU A 104 -5.87 -13.56 -12.94
CA LEU A 104 -7.12 -12.95 -13.41
C LEU A 104 -6.84 -11.86 -14.43
N ILE A 105 -7.44 -11.99 -15.61
CA ILE A 105 -7.38 -10.97 -16.65
C ILE A 105 -8.72 -10.23 -16.67
N TYR A 106 -8.65 -8.90 -16.56
CA TYR A 106 -9.84 -8.07 -16.72
C TYR A 106 -10.30 -8.07 -18.17
N THR A 107 -11.51 -8.55 -18.39
CA THR A 107 -12.20 -8.47 -19.68
C THR A 107 -13.45 -7.60 -19.52
N LYS A 108 -13.66 -6.68 -20.46
CA LYS A 108 -14.88 -5.88 -20.49
C LYS A 108 -16.05 -6.78 -20.88
N MET A 109 -17.10 -6.80 -20.06
CA MET A 109 -18.33 -7.51 -20.41
C MET A 109 -18.97 -6.87 -21.64
N ASP A 110 -19.31 -7.71 -22.62
CA ASP A 110 -20.13 -7.30 -23.75
C ASP A 110 -21.60 -7.36 -23.33
N ASN A 111 -22.13 -6.20 -22.92
CA ASN A 111 -23.54 -6.07 -22.52
C ASN A 111 -24.43 -5.70 -23.71
N THR A 112 -23.92 -5.79 -24.95
CA THR A 112 -24.73 -5.51 -26.12
C THR A 112 -25.50 -6.77 -26.53
N LEU A 113 -26.79 -6.59 -26.83
CA LEU A 113 -27.52 -7.62 -27.56
C LEU A 113 -26.87 -7.75 -28.94
N PRO A 114 -26.76 -8.96 -29.51
CA PRO A 114 -26.27 -9.10 -30.88
C PRO A 114 -27.20 -8.29 -31.79
N LEU A 115 -26.66 -7.24 -32.42
CA LEU A 115 -27.40 -6.44 -33.39
C LEU A 115 -27.89 -7.36 -34.50
N LEU A 116 -29.20 -7.56 -34.60
CA LEU A 116 -29.80 -8.39 -35.62
C LEU A 116 -29.63 -7.70 -36.97
N ALA A 117 -29.60 -8.48 -38.05
CA ALA A 117 -29.50 -7.94 -39.41
C ALA A 117 -30.67 -6.99 -39.75
N GLU A 118 -31.78 -7.12 -39.04
CA GLU A 118 -32.98 -6.28 -39.15
C GLU A 118 -32.75 -4.86 -38.59
N ASP A 119 -32.03 -4.74 -37.47
CA ASP A 119 -31.70 -3.44 -36.85
C ASP A 119 -30.75 -2.60 -37.72
N LYS A 120 -29.96 -3.26 -38.59
CA LYS A 120 -29.01 -2.61 -39.51
C LYS A 120 -29.65 -2.06 -40.78
N LYS A 121 -30.89 -2.44 -41.11
CA LYS A 121 -31.58 -2.00 -42.35
C LYS A 121 -32.36 -0.69 -42.19
N ALA A 122 -32.49 -0.18 -40.96
CA ALA A 122 -33.29 1.01 -40.66
C ALA A 122 -32.49 2.34 -40.70
N TRP A 123 -31.35 2.39 -41.39
CA TRP A 123 -30.51 3.58 -41.57
C TRP A 123 -30.36 3.94 -43.04
#